data_AF-A0A6A7MZ86-F1
#
_entry.id   AF-A0A6A7MZ86-F1
#
_cell.length_a   1.000
_cell.length_b   1.000
_cell.length_c   1.000
_cell.angle_alpha   90.00
_cell.angle_beta   90.00
_cell.angle_gamma   90.00
#
_symmetry.space_group_name_H-M   'P 1'
#
loop_
_entity.id
_entity.type
_entity.pdbx_description
1 polymer ?
#
loop_
_entity_poly.entity_id
_entity_poly.type
_entity_poly.pdbx_seq_one_letter_code
_entity_poly.pdbx_strand_id
1 'polypeptide(L)'
;MQNPVLKDAIAAAHEGRDDDALRLLLSLGSAETVSSEFMPMFVWHQLAARHEPSRAALVLARDGHIRRLLEDGDDFRVDGTPRRRSRFAMIVSINDTLKDSRSTYELFVQLEARLPELAEQRAFLALPAIVDVGDFILADRYLQDPMQRLGELNQLASHLPLLPPHDAPPRLAGELSSFTTEVRLRTSILVGLGQAEAAQSLRAAALAGLDSDEMRALATRELEAPGAIAKAIAAHAG
;
A
#
# COMPACT_ATOMS: atom_id res chain seq x y z
N MET A 1 -18.88 -13.09 -10.36
CA MET A 1 -19.73 -12.43 -11.38
C MET A 1 -19.50 -10.93 -11.22
N GLN A 2 -18.93 -10.24 -12.21
CA GLN A 2 -18.66 -8.80 -12.10
C GLN A 2 -19.98 -8.02 -12.01
N ASN A 3 -20.07 -7.09 -11.06
CA ASN A 3 -21.25 -6.24 -10.86
C ASN A 3 -21.42 -5.31 -12.09
N PRO A 4 -22.57 -5.36 -12.80
CA PRO A 4 -22.76 -4.58 -14.03
C PRO A 4 -22.64 -3.07 -13.79
N VAL A 5 -23.10 -2.56 -12.64
CA VAL A 5 -22.99 -1.15 -12.28
C VAL A 5 -21.53 -0.73 -12.10
N LEU A 6 -20.68 -1.62 -11.57
CA LEU A 6 -19.24 -1.35 -11.46
C LEU A 6 -18.57 -1.29 -12.84
N LYS A 7 -18.98 -2.17 -13.76
CA LYS A 7 -18.49 -2.13 -15.15
C LYS A 7 -18.85 -0.82 -15.84
N ASP A 8 -20.09 -0.35 -15.64
CA ASP A 8 -20.55 0.92 -16.21
C ASP A 8 -19.84 2.13 -15.58
N ALA A 9 -19.55 2.07 -14.27
CA ALA A 9 -18.76 3.10 -13.59
C ALA A 9 -17.33 3.18 -14.14
N ILE A 10 -16.69 2.03 -14.40
CA ILE A 10 -15.35 1.96 -15.03
C ILE A 10 -15.40 2.56 -16.44
N ALA A 11 -16.40 2.19 -17.25
CA ALA A 11 -16.56 2.72 -18.60
C ALA A 11 -16.78 4.24 -18.60
N ALA A 12 -17.68 4.73 -17.75
CA ALA A 12 -17.93 6.17 -17.60
C ALA A 12 -16.67 6.94 -17.19
N ALA A 13 -15.87 6.40 -16.25
CA ALA A 13 -14.58 6.98 -15.89
C ALA A 13 -13.60 6.97 -17.08
N HIS A 14 -13.46 5.88 -17.83
CA HIS A 14 -12.56 5.88 -19.00
C HIS A 14 -13.00 6.87 -20.09
N GLU A 15 -14.29 7.12 -20.23
CA GLU A 15 -14.87 8.09 -21.18
C GLU A 15 -14.82 9.55 -20.69
N GLY A 16 -14.34 9.81 -19.47
CA GLY A 16 -14.31 11.15 -18.87
C GLY A 16 -15.66 11.67 -18.38
N ARG A 17 -16.66 10.79 -18.27
CA ARG A 17 -17.98 11.09 -17.69
C ARG A 17 -17.94 10.94 -16.17
N ASP A 18 -17.14 11.80 -15.53
CA ASP A 18 -16.75 11.63 -14.12
C ASP A 18 -17.93 11.76 -13.14
N ASP A 19 -18.90 12.63 -13.41
CA ASP A 19 -20.14 12.74 -12.63
C ASP A 19 -20.98 11.47 -12.69
N ASP A 20 -21.09 10.85 -13.87
CA ASP A 20 -21.80 9.59 -14.05
C ASP A 20 -21.07 8.45 -13.35
N ALA A 21 -19.74 8.40 -13.47
CA ALA A 21 -18.92 7.41 -12.79
C ALA A 21 -19.06 7.52 -11.27
N LEU A 22 -19.00 8.74 -10.72
CA LEU A 22 -19.22 9.00 -9.29
C LEU A 22 -20.62 8.56 -8.84
N ARG A 23 -21.66 8.95 -9.58
CA ARG A 23 -23.05 8.56 -9.27
C ARG A 23 -23.23 7.04 -9.29
N LEU A 24 -22.66 6.35 -10.26
CA LEU A 24 -22.73 4.89 -10.36
C LEU A 24 -21.98 4.23 -9.20
N LEU A 25 -20.78 4.72 -8.85
CA LEU A 25 -20.06 4.24 -7.67
C LEU A 25 -20.86 4.42 -6.39
N LEU A 26 -21.44 5.61 -6.16
CA LEU A 26 -22.26 5.86 -4.96
C LEU A 26 -23.57 5.06 -4.94
N SER A 27 -24.05 4.58 -6.10
CA SER A 27 -25.21 3.69 -6.17
C SER A 27 -24.89 2.25 -5.74
N LEU A 28 -23.62 1.84 -5.75
CA LEU A 28 -23.16 0.55 -5.23
C LEU A 28 -23.12 0.53 -3.69
N GLY A 29 -23.14 1.70 -3.05
CA GLY A 29 -23.04 1.89 -1.61
C GLY A 29 -22.44 3.25 -1.28
N SER A 30 -22.36 3.59 0.01
CA SER A 30 -21.65 4.80 0.42
C SER A 30 -20.19 4.73 -0.05
N ALA A 31 -19.53 5.88 -0.22
CA ALA A 31 -18.10 5.90 -0.52
C ALA A 31 -17.28 5.08 0.50
N GLU A 32 -17.72 5.03 1.76
CA GLU A 32 -17.15 4.21 2.83
C GLU A 32 -17.24 2.69 2.57
N THR A 33 -18.37 2.23 2.03
CA THR A 33 -18.61 0.84 1.66
C THR A 33 -17.90 0.49 0.34
N VAL A 34 -17.95 1.39 -0.64
CA VAL A 34 -17.44 1.14 -1.99
C VAL A 34 -15.91 1.23 -2.03
N SER A 35 -15.30 2.10 -1.24
CA SER A 35 -13.84 2.16 -1.09
C SER A 35 -13.27 0.88 -0.48
N SER A 36 -14.11 0.02 0.11
CA SER A 36 -13.61 -1.17 0.77
C SER A 36 -13.22 -2.32 -0.19
N GLU A 37 -13.58 -2.22 -1.47
CA GLU A 37 -13.26 -3.21 -2.50
C GLU A 37 -12.18 -2.73 -3.48
N PHE A 38 -11.31 -3.65 -3.92
CA PHE A 38 -10.15 -3.35 -4.78
C PHE A 38 -10.52 -2.69 -6.11
N MET A 39 -11.51 -3.26 -6.84
CA MET A 39 -11.89 -2.76 -8.16
C MET A 39 -12.54 -1.36 -8.10
N PRO A 40 -13.48 -1.06 -7.19
CA PRO A 40 -13.94 0.30 -6.99
C PRO A 40 -12.86 1.27 -6.53
N MET A 41 -11.88 0.85 -5.70
CA MET A 41 -10.75 1.71 -5.31
C MET A 41 -9.89 2.15 -6.49
N PHE A 42 -9.69 1.28 -7.48
CA PHE A 42 -9.00 1.66 -8.70
C PHE A 42 -9.72 2.77 -9.48
N VAL A 43 -11.06 2.72 -9.55
CA VAL A 43 -11.86 3.79 -10.20
C VAL A 43 -11.80 5.08 -9.38
N TRP A 44 -11.88 4.97 -8.05
CA TRP A 44 -11.69 6.11 -7.15
C TRP A 44 -10.34 6.79 -7.34
N HIS A 45 -9.27 6.02 -7.55
CA HIS A 45 -7.94 6.56 -7.81
C HIS A 45 -7.91 7.44 -9.07
N GLN A 46 -8.52 6.97 -10.17
CA GLN A 46 -8.60 7.74 -11.39
C GLN A 46 -9.45 9.00 -11.23
N LEU A 47 -10.62 8.87 -10.60
CA LEU A 47 -11.55 9.99 -10.42
C LEU A 47 -11.00 11.06 -9.48
N ALA A 48 -10.45 10.68 -8.33
CA ALA A 48 -9.97 11.64 -7.33
C ALA A 48 -8.78 12.49 -7.83
N ALA A 49 -8.03 12.00 -8.82
CA ALA A 49 -6.92 12.72 -9.42
C ALA A 49 -7.37 13.90 -10.32
N ARG A 50 -8.62 13.91 -10.80
CA ARG A 50 -9.09 14.90 -11.80
C ARG A 50 -10.50 15.44 -11.56
N HIS A 51 -11.25 14.90 -10.60
CA HIS A 51 -12.63 15.26 -10.33
C HIS A 51 -12.82 15.63 -8.85
N GLU A 52 -12.96 16.93 -8.58
CA GLU A 52 -13.09 17.49 -7.22
C GLU A 52 -14.25 16.88 -6.41
N PRO A 53 -15.47 16.68 -6.96
CA PRO A 53 -16.55 16.02 -6.21
C PRO A 53 -16.19 14.59 -5.76
N SER A 54 -15.46 13.84 -6.59
CA SER A 54 -14.99 12.50 -6.24
C SER A 54 -13.93 12.56 -5.14
N ARG A 55 -13.03 13.54 -5.21
CA ARG A 55 -12.03 13.80 -4.17
C ARG A 55 -12.70 14.13 -2.83
N ALA A 56 -13.70 15.01 -2.84
CA ALA A 56 -14.46 15.39 -1.64
C ALA A 56 -15.22 14.19 -1.03
N ALA A 57 -15.81 13.33 -1.87
CA ALA A 57 -16.48 12.11 -1.40
C ALA A 57 -15.52 11.15 -0.69
N LEU A 58 -14.29 10.99 -1.18
CA LEU A 58 -13.26 10.19 -0.52
C LEU A 58 -12.80 10.79 0.81
N VAL A 59 -12.66 12.11 0.90
CA VAL A 59 -12.34 12.79 2.17
C VAL A 59 -13.43 12.51 3.21
N LEU A 60 -14.71 12.64 2.85
CA LEU A 60 -15.82 12.32 3.74
C LEU A 60 -15.82 10.86 4.19
N ALA A 61 -15.51 9.93 3.27
CA ALA A 61 -15.41 8.49 3.58
C ALA A 61 -14.26 8.20 4.56
N ARG A 62 -13.09 8.80 4.31
CA ARG A 62 -11.92 8.70 5.19
C ARG A 62 -12.24 9.19 6.58
N ASP A 63 -12.81 10.39 6.71
CA ASP A 63 -13.10 11.00 8.00
C ASP A 63 -14.15 10.18 8.79
N GLY A 64 -15.08 9.53 8.07
CA GLY A 64 -15.98 8.52 8.63
C GLY A 64 -15.24 7.30 9.21
N HIS A 65 -14.31 6.73 8.44
CA HIS A 65 -13.49 5.60 8.91
C HIS A 65 -12.58 5.99 10.09
N ILE A 66 -11.99 7.20 10.08
CA ILE A 66 -11.16 7.69 11.19
C ILE A 66 -11.97 7.74 12.48
N ARG A 67 -13.17 8.33 12.45
CA ARG A 67 -14.04 8.41 13.62
C ARG A 67 -14.35 7.01 14.18
N ARG A 68 -14.79 6.09 13.31
CA ARG A 68 -15.11 4.72 13.70
C ARG A 68 -13.90 3.93 14.17
N LEU A 69 -12.72 4.16 13.61
CA LEU A 69 -11.49 3.52 14.07
C LEU A 69 -11.19 3.90 15.53
N LEU A 70 -11.40 5.17 15.87
CA LEU A 70 -11.13 5.69 17.22
C LEU A 70 -12.23 5.34 18.23
N GLU A 71 -13.46 5.07 17.78
CA GLU A 71 -14.63 4.74 18.62
C GLU A 71 -14.89 3.23 18.74
N ASP A 72 -14.93 2.53 17.60
CA ASP A 72 -15.36 1.13 17.47
C ASP A 72 -14.19 0.15 17.28
N GLY A 73 -13.00 0.66 16.97
CA GLY A 73 -11.79 -0.13 16.70
C GLY A 73 -11.55 -0.41 15.20
N ASP A 74 -10.47 -1.16 14.93
CA ASP A 74 -9.95 -1.35 13.57
C ASP A 74 -10.75 -2.35 12.73
N ASP A 75 -11.36 -3.34 13.36
CA ASP A 75 -12.06 -4.40 12.66
C ASP A 75 -13.47 -3.99 12.27
N PHE A 76 -13.81 -4.16 11.00
CA PHE A 76 -15.19 -4.05 10.54
C PHE A 76 -15.57 -5.12 9.52
N ARG A 77 -16.88 -5.34 9.38
CA ARG A 77 -17.46 -6.23 8.37
C ARG A 77 -18.24 -5.39 7.37
N VAL A 78 -18.13 -5.79 6.10
CA VAL A 78 -18.98 -5.28 5.04
C VAL A 78 -20.03 -6.35 4.76
N ASP A 79 -21.29 -5.94 4.69
CA ASP A 79 -22.40 -6.84 4.43
C ASP A 79 -22.16 -7.68 3.18
N GLY A 80 -22.47 -8.97 3.26
CA GLY A 80 -22.22 -9.92 2.17
C GLY A 80 -20.78 -10.43 2.07
N THR A 81 -19.86 -10.00 2.95
CA THR A 81 -18.49 -10.54 2.99
C THR A 81 -18.18 -11.32 4.28
N PRO A 82 -17.56 -12.51 4.18
CA PRO A 82 -17.20 -13.29 5.35
C PRO A 82 -15.94 -12.75 6.07
N ARG A 83 -15.17 -11.89 5.42
CA ARG A 83 -13.85 -11.41 5.90
C ARG A 83 -13.98 -10.10 6.65
N ARG A 84 -13.29 -10.02 7.80
CA ARG A 84 -13.04 -8.75 8.51
C ARG A 84 -12.08 -7.90 7.69
N ARG A 85 -12.26 -6.58 7.73
CA ARG A 85 -11.40 -5.57 7.11
C ARG A 85 -10.84 -4.65 8.18
N SER A 86 -9.64 -4.13 7.94
CA SER A 86 -9.01 -3.10 8.78
C SER A 86 -9.42 -1.71 8.30
N ARG A 87 -9.92 -0.89 9.21
CA ARG A 87 -10.21 0.53 8.97
C ARG A 87 -8.93 1.31 8.74
N PHE A 88 -7.88 1.04 9.50
CA PHE A 88 -6.61 1.73 9.32
C PHE A 88 -6.03 1.48 7.93
N ALA A 89 -6.01 0.22 7.46
CA ALA A 89 -5.58 -0.10 6.10
C ALA A 89 -6.42 0.61 5.03
N MET A 90 -7.73 0.74 5.26
CA MET A 90 -8.62 1.48 4.37
C MET A 90 -8.29 2.97 4.31
N ILE A 91 -8.08 3.60 5.48
CA ILE A 91 -7.73 5.01 5.58
C ILE A 91 -6.39 5.29 4.90
N VAL A 92 -5.38 4.46 5.13
CA VAL A 92 -4.07 4.55 4.47
C VAL A 92 -4.23 4.49 2.94
N SER A 93 -5.04 3.56 2.43
CA SER A 93 -5.29 3.44 0.99
C SER A 93 -6.02 4.66 0.40
N ILE A 94 -6.99 5.22 1.12
CA ILE A 94 -7.66 6.47 0.71
C ILE A 94 -6.67 7.63 0.73
N ASN A 95 -5.84 7.75 1.76
CA ASN A 95 -4.84 8.81 1.87
C ASN A 95 -3.77 8.73 0.78
N ASP A 96 -3.30 7.54 0.42
CA ASP A 96 -2.40 7.38 -0.74
C ASP A 96 -3.08 7.82 -2.05
N THR A 97 -4.36 7.49 -2.21
CA THR A 97 -5.16 7.96 -3.36
C THR A 97 -5.27 9.50 -3.38
N LEU A 98 -5.50 10.11 -2.22
CA LEU A 98 -5.59 11.57 -2.06
C LEU A 98 -4.24 12.28 -2.06
N LYS A 99 -3.12 11.52 -2.06
CA LYS A 99 -1.74 11.99 -1.90
C LYS A 99 -1.54 12.81 -0.62
N ASP A 100 -2.14 12.34 0.47
CA ASP A 100 -2.15 12.99 1.79
C ASP A 100 -1.43 12.11 2.84
N SER A 101 -0.11 11.97 2.70
CA SER A 101 0.72 11.22 3.67
C SER A 101 0.65 11.82 5.08
N ARG A 102 0.50 13.15 5.20
CA ARG A 102 0.38 13.83 6.50
C ARG A 102 -0.83 13.34 7.29
N SER A 103 -1.99 13.15 6.65
CA SER A 103 -3.17 12.62 7.34
C SER A 103 -2.93 11.21 7.93
N THR A 104 -2.20 10.35 7.22
CA THR A 104 -1.84 9.02 7.75
C THR A 104 -0.90 9.13 8.96
N TYR A 105 0.11 10.01 8.89
CA TYR A 105 1.02 10.27 10.00
C TYR A 105 0.28 10.77 11.25
N GLU A 106 -0.56 11.80 11.10
CA GLU A 106 -1.29 12.41 12.21
C GLU A 106 -2.26 11.40 12.88
N LEU A 107 -2.91 10.56 12.08
CA LEU A 107 -3.74 9.47 12.60
C LEU A 107 -2.90 8.44 13.35
N PHE A 108 -1.74 8.05 12.81
CA PHE A 108 -0.86 7.07 13.46
C PHE A 108 -0.37 7.56 14.82
N VAL A 109 0.04 8.83 14.93
CA VAL A 109 0.44 9.44 16.22
C VAL A 109 -0.73 9.43 17.23
N GLN A 110 -1.95 9.69 16.77
CA GLN A 110 -3.13 9.59 17.63
C GLN A 110 -3.42 8.15 18.07
N LEU A 111 -3.20 7.17 17.19
CA LEU A 111 -3.34 5.74 17.51
C LEU A 111 -2.27 5.30 18.51
N GLU A 112 -1.01 5.69 18.34
CA GLU A 112 0.07 5.36 19.28
C GLU A 112 -0.28 5.85 20.70
N ALA A 113 -0.81 7.07 20.80
CA ALA A 113 -1.18 7.66 22.09
C ALA A 113 -2.40 7.00 22.76
N ARG A 114 -3.37 6.52 21.98
CA ARG A 114 -4.67 6.01 22.50
C ARG A 114 -4.76 4.49 22.57
N LEU A 115 -4.18 3.82 21.58
CA LEU A 115 -4.30 2.38 21.31
C LEU A 115 -2.92 1.82 20.89
N PRO A 116 -1.91 1.84 21.77
CA PRO A 116 -0.52 1.53 21.42
C PRO A 116 -0.33 0.13 20.84
N GLU A 117 -1.07 -0.86 21.33
CA GLU A 117 -1.04 -2.24 20.79
C GLU A 117 -1.53 -2.31 19.34
N LEU A 118 -2.56 -1.52 19.00
CA LEU A 118 -3.07 -1.46 17.63
C LEU A 118 -2.10 -0.68 16.73
N ALA A 119 -1.49 0.40 17.25
CA ALA A 119 -0.46 1.14 16.53
C ALA A 119 0.72 0.22 16.18
N GLU A 120 1.18 -0.60 17.12
CA GLU A 120 2.23 -1.60 16.87
C GLU A 120 1.85 -2.58 15.77
N GLN A 121 0.64 -3.15 15.81
CA GLN A 121 0.13 -4.07 14.79
C GLN A 121 -0.06 -3.45 13.40
N ARG A 122 -0.13 -2.12 13.32
CA ARG A 122 -0.43 -1.38 12.08
C ARG A 122 0.70 -0.48 11.62
N ALA A 123 1.78 -0.39 12.37
CA ALA A 123 2.89 0.51 12.11
C ALA A 123 3.45 0.37 10.69
N PHE A 124 3.59 -0.87 10.22
CA PHE A 124 4.06 -1.15 8.85
C PHE A 124 3.30 -0.38 7.77
N LEU A 125 1.98 -0.19 7.92
CA LEU A 125 1.16 0.54 6.96
C LEU A 125 1.37 2.06 7.03
N ALA A 126 1.79 2.58 8.18
CA ALA A 126 2.05 4.00 8.40
C ALA A 126 3.48 4.42 8.02
N LEU A 127 4.44 3.48 8.04
CA LEU A 127 5.87 3.77 7.85
C LEU A 127 6.18 4.63 6.62
N PRO A 128 5.61 4.40 5.41
CA PRO A 128 5.84 5.29 4.28
C PRO A 128 5.45 6.74 4.58
N ALA A 129 4.28 6.95 5.18
CA ALA A 129 3.79 8.28 5.52
C ALA A 129 4.63 8.96 6.62
N ILE A 130 5.09 8.19 7.61
CA ILE A 130 5.99 8.69 8.67
C ILE A 130 7.32 9.16 8.07
N VAL A 131 7.89 8.38 7.14
CA VAL A 131 9.11 8.73 6.41
C VAL A 131 8.89 9.96 5.51
N ASP A 132 7.76 10.04 4.81
CA ASP A 132 7.43 11.17 3.92
C ASP A 132 7.36 12.51 4.67
N VAL A 133 6.85 12.52 5.90
CA VAL A 133 6.81 13.74 6.73
C VAL A 133 8.14 14.02 7.45
N GLY A 134 9.11 13.12 7.36
CA GLY A 134 10.46 13.28 7.92
C GLY A 134 10.61 12.91 9.40
N ASP A 135 9.65 12.20 9.99
CA ASP A 135 9.76 11.73 11.38
C ASP A 135 10.56 10.42 11.46
N PHE A 136 11.86 10.53 11.14
CA PHE A 136 12.74 9.37 11.02
C PHE A 136 12.99 8.67 12.36
N ILE A 137 12.84 9.37 13.49
CA ILE A 137 12.96 8.78 14.83
C ILE A 137 11.77 7.86 15.11
N LEU A 138 10.55 8.31 14.81
CA LEU A 138 9.37 7.46 14.94
C LEU A 138 9.44 6.27 13.98
N ALA A 139 9.87 6.49 12.74
CA ALA A 139 10.00 5.43 11.76
C ALA A 139 11.05 4.37 12.17
N ASP A 140 12.20 4.80 12.72
CA ASP A 140 13.26 3.89 13.20
C ASP A 140 12.78 2.98 14.34
N ARG A 141 11.88 3.47 15.20
CA ARG A 141 11.29 2.68 16.30
C ARG A 141 10.46 1.50 15.78
N TYR A 142 9.75 1.68 14.68
CA TYR A 142 8.77 0.72 14.19
C TYR A 142 9.25 -0.14 13.02
N LEU A 143 10.22 0.33 12.23
CA LEU A 143 10.74 -0.45 11.12
C LEU A 143 11.75 -1.49 11.63
N GLN A 144 11.36 -2.76 11.55
CA GLN A 144 12.26 -3.89 11.77
C GLN A 144 13.40 -3.93 10.75
N ASP A 145 14.50 -4.59 11.10
CA ASP A 145 15.63 -4.75 10.17
C ASP A 145 15.23 -5.64 8.98
N PRO A 146 15.17 -5.09 7.74
CA PRO A 146 14.77 -5.85 6.56
C PRO A 146 15.67 -7.06 6.29
N MET A 147 16.93 -7.01 6.74
CA MET A 147 17.89 -8.09 6.50
C MET A 147 17.50 -9.40 7.20
N GLN A 148 16.64 -9.35 8.22
CA GLN A 148 16.13 -10.55 8.90
C GLN A 148 15.31 -11.45 7.96
N ARG A 149 14.68 -10.89 6.93
CA ARG A 149 13.84 -11.62 5.97
C ARG A 149 14.61 -12.20 4.78
N LEU A 150 15.88 -11.81 4.60
CA LEU A 150 16.66 -12.15 3.41
C LEU A 150 16.85 -13.67 3.25
N GLY A 151 17.12 -14.38 4.36
CA GLY A 151 17.29 -15.83 4.33
C GLY A 151 16.02 -16.57 3.87
N GLU A 152 14.86 -16.16 4.38
CA GLU A 152 13.56 -16.71 3.96
C GLU A 152 13.26 -16.41 2.49
N LEU A 153 13.58 -15.20 2.03
CA LEU A 153 13.40 -14.81 0.63
C LEU A 153 14.24 -15.68 -0.32
N ASN A 154 15.52 -15.91 0.02
CA ASN A 154 16.38 -16.81 -0.76
C ASN A 154 15.89 -18.27 -0.72
N GLN A 155 15.37 -18.74 0.42
CA GLN A 155 14.76 -20.07 0.51
C GLN A 155 13.50 -20.17 -0.35
N LEU A 156 12.67 -19.12 -0.45
CA LEU A 156 11.53 -19.13 -1.36
C LEU A 156 11.99 -19.20 -2.82
N ALA A 157 13.08 -18.52 -3.15
CA ALA A 157 13.63 -18.49 -4.51
C ALA A 157 14.08 -19.86 -5.04
N SER A 158 14.45 -20.81 -4.16
CA SER A 158 14.82 -22.16 -4.60
C SER A 158 13.64 -23.05 -4.98
N HIS A 159 12.39 -22.62 -4.71
CA HIS A 159 11.19 -23.44 -4.92
C HIS A 159 10.06 -22.74 -5.67
N LEU A 160 10.09 -21.41 -5.75
CA LEU A 160 9.07 -20.61 -6.42
C LEU A 160 9.68 -19.87 -7.61
N PRO A 161 9.00 -19.85 -8.77
CA PRO A 161 9.44 -19.01 -9.88
C PRO A 161 9.23 -17.53 -9.52
N LEU A 162 10.18 -16.69 -9.93
CA LEU A 162 10.07 -15.23 -9.76
C LEU A 162 8.87 -14.69 -10.55
N LEU A 163 8.69 -15.16 -11.78
CA LEU A 163 7.56 -14.87 -12.65
C LEU A 163 6.87 -16.21 -13.00
N PRO A 164 5.80 -16.59 -12.28
CA PRO A 164 5.06 -17.82 -12.58
C PRO A 164 4.17 -17.68 -13.82
N PRO A 165 3.68 -18.82 -14.37
CA PRO A 165 2.65 -18.82 -15.40
C PRO A 165 1.37 -18.06 -15.00
N HIS A 166 0.60 -17.60 -15.98
CA HIS A 166 -0.56 -16.69 -15.83
C HIS A 166 -1.60 -17.11 -14.77
N ASP A 167 -1.77 -18.40 -14.52
CA ASP A 167 -2.78 -18.92 -13.59
C ASP A 167 -2.29 -19.04 -12.14
N ALA A 168 -1.03 -18.68 -11.87
CA ALA A 168 -0.42 -18.77 -10.55
C ALA A 168 -0.02 -17.40 -9.99
N PRO A 169 -0.25 -17.14 -8.69
CA PRO A 169 0.09 -15.86 -8.08
C PRO A 169 1.62 -15.66 -8.04
N PRO A 170 2.14 -14.46 -8.36
CA PRO A 170 3.57 -14.13 -8.37
C PRO A 170 4.13 -13.95 -6.96
N ARG A 171 4.05 -14.99 -6.14
CA ARG A 171 4.38 -14.94 -4.70
C ARG A 171 5.81 -14.47 -4.45
N LEU A 172 6.80 -15.05 -5.14
CA LEU A 172 8.20 -14.66 -4.94
C LEU A 172 8.45 -13.19 -5.29
N ALA A 173 7.90 -12.70 -6.41
CA ALA A 173 8.01 -11.30 -6.77
C ALA A 173 7.29 -10.37 -5.76
N GLY A 174 6.17 -10.81 -5.17
CA GLY A 174 5.50 -10.09 -4.09
C GLY A 174 6.35 -9.97 -2.82
N GLU A 175 7.03 -11.05 -2.42
CA GLU A 175 7.96 -11.02 -1.28
C GLU A 175 9.19 -10.15 -1.58
N LEU A 176 9.74 -10.24 -2.79
CA LEU A 176 10.83 -9.37 -3.25
C LEU A 176 10.41 -7.89 -3.24
N SER A 177 9.17 -7.58 -3.63
CA SER A 177 8.62 -6.22 -3.61
C SER A 177 8.47 -5.69 -2.18
N SER A 178 8.10 -6.56 -1.23
CA SER A 178 7.99 -6.20 0.19
C SER A 178 9.38 -5.93 0.78
N PHE A 179 10.32 -6.86 0.57
CA PHE A 179 11.71 -6.72 1.01
C PHE A 179 12.38 -5.44 0.47
N THR A 180 12.26 -5.17 -0.83
CA THR A 180 12.83 -3.95 -1.44
C THR A 180 12.17 -2.67 -0.93
N THR A 181 10.87 -2.72 -0.62
CA THR A 181 10.18 -1.59 0.03
C THR A 181 10.72 -1.32 1.43
N GLU A 182 10.91 -2.36 2.25
CA GLU A 182 11.50 -2.23 3.59
C GLU A 182 12.95 -1.74 3.53
N VAL A 183 13.77 -2.26 2.62
CA VAL A 183 15.15 -1.77 2.38
C VAL A 183 15.15 -0.29 2.01
N ARG A 184 14.23 0.14 1.14
CA ARG A 184 14.10 1.55 0.76
C ARG A 184 13.72 2.42 1.97
N LEU A 185 12.71 2.02 2.74
CA LEU A 185 12.30 2.74 3.95
C LEU A 185 13.46 2.85 4.95
N ARG A 186 14.17 1.74 5.23
CA ARG A 186 15.31 1.72 6.15
C ARG A 186 16.44 2.62 5.66
N THR A 187 16.73 2.59 4.36
CA THR A 187 17.73 3.48 3.74
C THR A 187 17.33 4.95 3.92
N SER A 188 16.07 5.31 3.66
CA SER A 188 15.57 6.68 3.85
C SER A 188 15.65 7.13 5.30
N ILE A 189 15.30 6.26 6.25
CA ILE A 189 15.42 6.53 7.70
C ILE A 189 16.87 6.77 8.08
N LEU A 190 17.80 5.89 7.68
CA LEU A 190 19.22 6.05 7.98
C LEU A 190 19.77 7.36 7.42
N VAL A 191 19.43 7.71 6.17
CA VAL A 191 19.82 9.01 5.59
C VAL A 191 19.23 10.18 6.39
N GLY A 192 17.94 10.11 6.74
CA GLY A 192 17.26 11.12 7.54
C GLY A 192 17.83 11.31 8.95
N LEU A 193 18.42 10.26 9.51
CA LEU A 193 19.16 10.28 10.78
C LEU A 193 20.64 10.67 10.63
N GLY A 194 21.09 11.04 9.43
CA GLY A 194 22.48 11.44 9.15
C GLY A 194 23.46 10.28 8.96
N GLN A 195 22.96 9.05 8.79
CA GLN A 195 23.74 7.82 8.64
C GLN A 195 23.83 7.34 7.19
N ALA A 196 24.20 8.25 6.27
CA ALA A 196 24.21 7.97 4.83
C ALA A 196 25.11 6.80 4.40
N GLU A 197 26.28 6.64 5.03
CA GLU A 197 27.18 5.52 4.77
C GLU A 197 26.56 4.17 5.17
N ALA A 198 25.84 4.16 6.30
CA ALA A 198 25.14 2.97 6.78
C ALA A 198 23.98 2.61 5.82
N ALA A 199 23.28 3.62 5.31
CA ALA A 199 22.23 3.46 4.31
C ALA A 199 22.77 2.85 3.01
N GLN A 200 23.91 3.33 2.52
CA GLN A 200 24.58 2.78 1.34
C GLN A 200 25.04 1.33 1.56
N SER A 201 25.65 1.07 2.72
CA SER A 201 26.10 -0.27 3.11
C SER A 201 24.95 -1.27 3.20
N LEU A 202 23.82 -0.87 3.79
CA LEU A 202 22.61 -1.68 3.86
C LEU A 202 22.10 -2.03 2.46
N ARG A 203 21.98 -1.03 1.57
CA ARG A 203 21.52 -1.25 0.18
C ARG A 203 22.46 -2.22 -0.56
N ALA A 204 23.77 -2.05 -0.42
CA ALA A 204 24.75 -2.93 -1.03
C ALA A 204 24.65 -4.37 -0.48
N ALA A 205 24.53 -4.52 0.84
CA ALA A 205 24.40 -5.81 1.51
C ALA A 205 23.11 -6.53 1.11
N ALA A 206 21.98 -5.81 1.06
CA ALA A 206 20.69 -6.35 0.63
C ALA A 206 20.75 -6.92 -0.79
N LEU A 207 21.38 -6.22 -1.73
CA LEU A 207 21.54 -6.68 -3.11
C LEU A 207 22.54 -7.83 -3.22
N ALA A 208 23.69 -7.73 -2.55
CA ALA A 208 24.73 -8.77 -2.56
C ALA A 208 24.25 -10.08 -1.94
N GLY A 209 23.35 -10.00 -0.96
CA GLY A 209 22.82 -11.16 -0.25
C GLY A 209 21.69 -11.90 -0.95
N LEU A 210 21.15 -11.40 -2.08
CA LEU A 210 20.19 -12.15 -2.89
C LEU A 210 20.92 -13.22 -3.70
N ASP A 211 20.51 -14.49 -3.58
CA ASP A 211 21.22 -15.62 -4.21
C ASP A 211 20.99 -15.73 -5.72
N SER A 212 19.81 -15.30 -6.21
CA SER A 212 19.47 -15.33 -7.64
C SER A 212 19.87 -14.02 -8.34
N ASP A 213 20.54 -14.14 -9.47
CA ASP A 213 20.91 -13.02 -10.33
C ASP A 213 19.67 -12.29 -10.87
N GLU A 214 18.60 -13.02 -11.20
CA GLU A 214 17.32 -12.47 -11.66
C GLU A 214 16.64 -11.65 -10.55
N MET A 215 16.59 -12.17 -9.32
CA MET A 215 16.08 -11.43 -8.18
C MET A 215 16.90 -10.17 -7.93
N ARG A 216 18.23 -10.27 -7.99
CA ARG A 216 19.13 -9.14 -7.76
C ARG A 216 18.96 -8.05 -8.82
N ALA A 217 18.85 -8.43 -10.09
CA ALA A 217 18.62 -7.49 -11.19
C ALA A 217 17.27 -6.78 -11.04
N LEU A 218 16.20 -7.51 -10.70
CA LEU A 218 14.87 -6.93 -10.54
C LEU A 218 14.78 -6.05 -9.28
N ALA A 219 15.39 -6.47 -8.17
CA ALA A 219 15.49 -5.68 -6.95
C ALA A 219 16.28 -4.38 -7.16
N THR A 220 17.37 -4.43 -7.93
CA THR A 220 18.14 -3.23 -8.30
C THR A 220 17.25 -2.23 -9.01
N ARG A 221 16.49 -2.68 -10.02
CA ARG A 221 15.55 -1.83 -10.76
C ARG A 221 14.45 -1.26 -9.87
N GLU A 222 13.90 -2.05 -8.95
CA GLU A 222 12.86 -1.59 -8.01
C GLU A 222 13.39 -0.53 -7.03
N LEU A 223 14.62 -0.68 -6.57
CA LEU A 223 15.28 0.29 -5.66
C LEU A 223 15.72 1.57 -6.38
N GLU A 224 15.86 1.55 -7.71
CA GLU A 224 16.10 2.74 -8.54
C GLU A 224 14.79 3.42 -8.96
N ALA A 225 13.80 2.62 -9.33
CA ALA A 225 12.51 3.06 -9.82
C ALA A 225 11.38 2.18 -9.23
N PRO A 226 10.74 2.63 -8.13
CA PRO A 226 9.64 1.90 -7.51
C PRO A 226 8.53 1.52 -8.51
N GLY A 227 8.03 0.29 -8.41
CA GLY A 227 7.05 -0.30 -9.33
C GLY A 227 7.65 -1.05 -10.52
N ALA A 228 8.97 -1.21 -10.60
CA ALA A 228 9.63 -2.03 -11.62
C ALA A 228 9.22 -3.51 -11.53
N ILE A 229 9.06 -4.06 -10.31
CA ILE A 229 8.58 -5.43 -10.10
C ILE A 229 7.14 -5.58 -10.60
N ALA A 230 6.25 -4.65 -10.23
CA ALA A 230 4.86 -4.67 -10.66
C ALA A 230 4.73 -4.61 -12.19
N LYS A 231 5.55 -3.77 -12.85
CA LYS A 231 5.62 -3.71 -14.32
C LYS A 231 6.12 -5.01 -14.94
N ALA A 232 7.12 -5.65 -14.33
CA ALA A 232 7.63 -6.94 -14.82
C ALA A 232 6.57 -8.05 -14.71
N ILE A 233 5.84 -8.09 -13.60
CA ILE A 233 4.69 -9.01 -13.43
C ILE A 233 3.63 -8.74 -14.50
N ALA A 234 3.22 -7.48 -14.69
CA ALA A 234 2.20 -7.13 -15.66
C ALA A 234 2.62 -7.46 -17.11
N ALA A 235 3.90 -7.24 -17.46
CA ALA A 235 4.44 -7.56 -18.78
C ALA A 235 4.60 -9.07 -19.02
N HIS A 236 4.77 -9.87 -17.96
CA HIS A 236 4.77 -11.32 -18.06
C HIS A 236 3.36 -11.90 -18.14
N ALA A 237 2.38 -11.21 -17.56
CA ALA A 237 0.99 -11.64 -17.51
C ALA A 237 0.16 -11.28 -18.76
N GLY A 238 0.66 -10.39 -19.63
CA GLY A 238 0.03 -9.96 -20.88
C GLY A 238 0.64 -10.61 -22.11
#